data_AF-A0A2W5YTP0-F1
#
_entry.id   AF-A0A2W5YTP0-F1
#
_cell.length_a   1.000
_cell.length_b   1.000
_cell.length_c   1.000
_cell.angle_alpha   90.00
_cell.angle_beta   90.00
_cell.angle_gamma   90.00
#
_symmetry.space_group_name_H-M   'P 1'
#
loop_
_entity.id
_entity.type
_entity.pdbx_description
1 polymer ?
#
loop_
_entity_poly.entity_id
_entity_poly.type
_entity_poly.pdbx_seq_one_letter_code
_entity_poly.pdbx_strand_id
1 'polypeptide(L)'
;MPPNINYVSVLFVNLLQPIFDLFELLEQSDPKGPNEVQAGMLENGYAVSVIVLSALIVESALNRARYVRNEPQRESAVDTLKRLGAGDLADDIEEVFVLRDVIAHNHIWTAAIRWDDSSGMALNSAEKLSAYGDDKFNRVVDSGTRATRRLHLDAFPTRIHRATARTVLKKTVEALKFLERVDRRYVYLSQPWHVTRGNTLVPFYKWVDGL
;
A
#
# COMPACT_ATOMS: atom_id res chain seq x y z
N MET A 1 -27.72 3.31 36.04
CA MET A 1 -27.81 3.49 34.57
C MET A 1 -26.80 2.56 33.93
N PRO A 2 -27.16 1.79 32.89
CA PRO A 2 -26.15 1.06 32.12
C PRO A 2 -25.16 2.06 31.51
N PRO A 3 -23.87 1.72 31.40
CA PRO A 3 -22.88 2.60 30.81
C PRO A 3 -23.25 2.90 29.35
N ASN A 4 -23.17 4.17 28.94
CA ASN A 4 -23.30 4.55 27.54
C ASN A 4 -22.20 3.85 26.74
N ILE A 5 -22.60 2.94 25.85
CA ILE A 5 -21.70 2.27 24.91
C ILE A 5 -21.51 3.22 23.73
N ASN A 6 -20.37 3.92 23.70
CA ASN A 6 -20.02 4.76 22.55
C ASN A 6 -19.55 3.88 21.38
N TYR A 7 -20.21 3.98 20.23
CA TYR A 7 -19.83 3.33 18.98
C TYR A 7 -18.92 4.25 18.15
N VAL A 8 -17.87 3.69 17.55
CA VAL A 8 -16.93 4.42 16.68
C VAL A 8 -16.82 3.65 15.37
N SER A 9 -17.25 4.26 14.28
CA SER A 9 -17.19 3.65 12.94
C SER A 9 -15.78 3.72 12.36
N VAL A 10 -15.25 2.58 11.93
CA VAL A 10 -13.91 2.50 11.34
C VAL A 10 -13.90 1.46 10.22
N LEU A 11 -13.30 1.81 9.08
CA LEU A 11 -13.39 1.02 7.86
C LEU A 11 -12.35 -0.10 7.76
N PHE A 12 -11.16 0.05 8.36
CA PHE A 12 -10.00 -0.79 8.00
C PHE A 12 -10.26 -2.31 8.05
N VAL A 13 -11.04 -2.79 9.01
CA VAL A 13 -11.37 -4.22 9.15
C VAL A 13 -12.10 -4.77 7.94
N ASN A 14 -13.03 -3.99 7.39
CA ASN A 14 -13.89 -4.42 6.29
C ASN A 14 -13.13 -4.55 4.96
N LEU A 15 -11.91 -3.98 4.90
CA LEU A 15 -11.05 -4.04 3.72
C LEU A 15 -10.11 -5.26 3.72
N LEU A 16 -10.01 -6.00 4.83
CA LEU A 16 -9.10 -7.15 4.93
C LEU A 16 -9.48 -8.29 3.98
N GLN A 17 -10.77 -8.66 3.92
CA GLN A 17 -11.25 -9.71 3.02
C GLN A 17 -11.08 -9.30 1.53
N PRO A 18 -11.50 -8.10 1.08
CA PRO A 18 -11.23 -7.67 -0.30
C PRO A 18 -9.75 -7.71 -0.68
N ILE A 19 -8.85 -7.26 0.20
CA ILE A 19 -7.41 -7.32 -0.06
C ILE A 19 -6.93 -8.77 -0.21
N PHE A 20 -7.37 -9.65 0.69
CA PHE A 20 -7.05 -11.07 0.63
C PHE A 20 -7.51 -11.70 -0.69
N ASP A 21 -8.77 -11.48 -1.08
CA ASP A 21 -9.34 -12.04 -2.31
C ASP A 21 -8.58 -11.56 -3.55
N LEU A 22 -8.29 -10.24 -3.63
CA LEU A 22 -7.52 -9.66 -4.74
C LEU A 22 -6.10 -10.19 -4.80
N PHE A 23 -5.45 -10.41 -3.65
CA PHE A 23 -4.09 -10.93 -3.61
C PHE A 23 -4.04 -12.42 -3.99
N GLU A 24 -5.02 -13.23 -3.56
CA GLU A 24 -5.10 -14.63 -4.00
C GLU A 24 -5.32 -14.73 -5.52
N LEU A 25 -6.15 -13.86 -6.11
CA LEU A 25 -6.32 -13.78 -7.58
C LEU A 25 -5.01 -13.35 -8.28
N LEU A 26 -4.28 -12.41 -7.67
CA LEU A 26 -2.97 -11.97 -8.15
C LEU A 26 -1.93 -13.11 -8.12
N GLU A 27 -1.93 -13.93 -7.06
CA GLU A 27 -1.01 -15.07 -6.92
C GLU A 27 -1.37 -16.24 -7.86
N GLN A 28 -2.66 -16.44 -8.16
CA GLN A 28 -3.13 -17.45 -9.12
C GLN A 28 -2.75 -17.13 -10.57
N SER A 29 -2.51 -15.85 -10.88
CA SER A 29 -2.00 -15.45 -12.19
C SER A 29 -0.57 -15.95 -12.36
N ASP A 30 -0.15 -16.38 -13.55
CA ASP A 30 1.26 -16.80 -13.79
C ASP A 30 2.20 -15.58 -13.65
N PRO A 31 3.11 -15.52 -12.66
CA PRO A 31 3.96 -14.35 -12.44
C PRO A 31 4.94 -14.17 -13.59
N LYS A 32 4.68 -13.17 -14.42
CA LYS A 32 5.64 -12.75 -15.46
C LYS A 32 6.55 -11.63 -14.98
N GLY A 33 6.08 -10.84 -14.01
CA GLY A 33 6.72 -9.60 -13.61
C GLY A 33 6.62 -8.54 -14.72
N PRO A 34 7.09 -7.32 -14.45
CA PRO A 34 7.11 -6.27 -15.46
C PRO A 34 8.25 -6.48 -16.45
N ASN A 35 7.99 -6.26 -17.74
CA ASN A 35 9.06 -5.92 -18.68
C ASN A 35 9.48 -4.46 -18.44
N GLU A 36 10.31 -3.85 -19.30
CA GLU A 36 10.79 -2.48 -19.10
C GLU A 36 9.69 -1.39 -19.11
N VAL A 37 8.51 -1.68 -19.65
CA VAL A 37 7.42 -0.72 -19.90
C VAL A 37 6.17 -1.00 -19.06
N GLN A 38 5.83 -2.27 -18.84
CA GLN A 38 4.59 -2.67 -18.19
C GLN A 38 4.62 -4.07 -17.56
N ALA A 39 3.77 -4.28 -16.57
CA ALA A 39 3.34 -5.59 -16.10
C ALA A 39 2.15 -6.11 -16.93
N GLY A 40 1.79 -7.39 -16.74
CA GLY A 40 0.57 -7.94 -17.35
C GLY A 40 -0.67 -7.18 -16.87
N MET A 41 -1.67 -6.99 -17.75
CA MET A 41 -2.87 -6.20 -17.43
C MET A 41 -3.58 -6.64 -16.13
N LEU A 42 -3.81 -7.94 -15.95
CA LEU A 42 -4.43 -8.47 -14.73
C LEU A 42 -3.53 -8.34 -13.51
N GLU A 43 -2.23 -8.62 -13.67
CA GLU A 43 -1.25 -8.47 -12.59
C GLU A 43 -1.19 -7.03 -12.10
N ASN A 44 -1.11 -6.06 -13.03
CA ASN A 44 -1.12 -4.64 -12.72
C ASN A 44 -2.42 -4.24 -12.02
N GLY A 45 -3.57 -4.59 -12.59
CA GLY A 45 -4.89 -4.25 -12.05
C GLY A 45 -5.13 -4.74 -10.62
N TYR A 46 -4.79 -6.01 -10.34
CA TYR A 46 -4.89 -6.54 -8.97
C TYR A 46 -3.84 -5.91 -8.04
N ALA A 47 -2.59 -5.73 -8.49
CA ALA A 47 -1.54 -5.13 -7.68
C ALA A 47 -1.89 -3.69 -7.25
N VAL A 48 -2.32 -2.83 -8.17
CA VAL A 48 -2.72 -1.45 -7.84
C VAL A 48 -3.93 -1.42 -6.90
N SER A 49 -4.89 -2.34 -7.07
CA SER A 49 -6.06 -2.44 -6.21
C SER A 49 -5.67 -2.80 -4.77
N VAL A 50 -4.79 -3.79 -4.60
CA VAL A 50 -4.25 -4.18 -3.28
C VAL A 50 -3.53 -3.01 -2.62
N ILE A 51 -2.69 -2.28 -3.37
CA ILE A 51 -1.91 -1.15 -2.86
C ILE A 51 -2.82 -0.03 -2.34
N VAL A 52 -3.83 0.36 -3.13
CA VAL A 52 -4.75 1.44 -2.75
C VAL A 52 -5.55 1.06 -1.50
N LEU A 53 -6.11 -0.15 -1.46
CA LEU A 53 -6.88 -0.62 -0.30
C LEU A 53 -5.99 -0.74 0.96
N SER A 54 -4.74 -1.17 0.79
CA SER A 54 -3.76 -1.25 1.88
C SER A 54 -3.43 0.13 2.46
N ALA A 55 -3.21 1.14 1.60
CA ALA A 55 -3.00 2.51 2.06
C ALA A 55 -4.23 3.07 2.81
N LEU A 56 -5.46 2.76 2.35
CA LEU A 56 -6.70 3.16 3.04
C LEU A 56 -6.84 2.51 4.42
N ILE A 57 -6.40 1.26 4.58
CA ILE A 57 -6.36 0.58 5.88
C ILE A 57 -5.47 1.35 6.87
N VAL A 58 -4.25 1.71 6.45
CA VAL A 58 -3.30 2.45 7.30
C VAL A 58 -3.87 3.82 7.69
N GLU A 59 -4.42 4.55 6.72
CA GLU A 59 -5.04 5.87 6.96
C GLU A 59 -6.25 5.76 7.91
N SER A 60 -7.11 4.75 7.73
CA SER A 60 -8.26 4.49 8.60
C SER A 60 -7.83 4.11 10.03
N ALA A 61 -6.79 3.29 10.18
CA ALA A 61 -6.25 2.90 11.49
C ALA A 61 -5.63 4.10 12.24
N LEU A 62 -4.90 4.97 11.54
CA LEU A 62 -4.30 6.17 12.14
C LEU A 62 -5.34 7.23 12.50
N ASN A 63 -6.38 7.41 11.67
CA ASN A 63 -7.53 8.23 12.03
C ASN A 63 -8.16 7.75 13.35
N ARG A 64 -8.29 6.43 13.50
CA ARG A 64 -8.81 5.84 14.72
C ARG A 64 -7.86 6.02 15.92
N ALA A 65 -6.55 5.92 15.71
CA ALA A 65 -5.56 6.19 16.75
C ALA A 65 -5.67 7.64 17.27
N ARG A 66 -5.76 8.62 16.37
CA ARG A 66 -5.98 10.04 16.73
C ARG A 66 -7.29 10.25 17.50
N TYR A 67 -8.37 9.60 17.07
CA TYR A 67 -9.64 9.64 17.79
C TYR A 67 -9.50 9.14 19.24
N VAL A 68 -8.87 7.98 19.45
CA VAL A 68 -8.66 7.42 20.81
C VAL A 68 -7.81 8.33 21.68
N ARG A 69 -6.86 9.05 21.07
CA ARG A 69 -5.98 10.00 21.75
C ARG A 69 -6.62 11.37 21.99
N ASN A 70 -7.86 11.58 21.55
CA ASN A 70 -8.57 12.85 21.60
C ASN A 70 -7.77 13.99 20.92
N GLU A 71 -7.25 13.70 19.74
CA GLU A 71 -6.45 14.64 18.93
C GLU A 71 -7.30 15.18 17.78
N PRO A 72 -7.99 16.33 17.97
CA PRO A 72 -8.96 16.85 17.00
C PRO A 72 -8.30 17.48 15.77
N GLN A 73 -7.01 17.81 15.86
CA GLN A 73 -6.30 18.49 14.80
C GLN A 73 -5.94 17.49 13.69
N ARG A 74 -6.33 17.80 12.45
CA ARG A 74 -5.98 16.96 11.30
C ARG A 74 -4.47 17.01 11.09
N GLU A 75 -3.87 15.83 11.09
CA GLU A 75 -2.45 15.60 10.85
C GLU A 75 -2.31 14.52 9.77
N SER A 76 -1.23 14.55 9.00
CA SER A 76 -0.97 13.50 8.01
C SER A 76 -0.77 12.14 8.72
N ALA A 77 -1.06 11.05 8.01
CA ALA A 77 -0.82 9.71 8.53
C ALA A 77 0.65 9.48 8.92
N VAL A 78 1.58 9.98 8.10
CA VAL A 78 3.03 9.87 8.31
C VAL A 78 3.47 10.65 9.55
N ASP A 79 2.99 11.88 9.73
CA ASP A 79 3.35 12.69 10.91
C ASP A 79 2.83 12.06 12.20
N THR A 80 1.61 11.49 12.18
CA THR A 80 1.09 10.72 13.31
C THR A 80 1.99 9.53 13.63
N LEU A 81 2.46 8.77 12.63
CA LEU A 81 3.40 7.67 12.86
C LEU A 81 4.75 8.15 13.44
N LYS A 82 5.31 9.24 12.91
CA LYS A 82 6.56 9.84 13.42
C LYS A 82 6.41 10.25 14.88
N ARG A 83 5.30 10.90 15.23
CA ARG A 83 4.99 11.32 16.59
C ARG A 83 4.76 10.16 17.56
N LEU A 84 4.23 9.05 17.07
CA LEU A 84 4.12 7.80 17.85
C LEU A 84 5.46 7.04 17.98
N GLY A 85 6.53 7.50 17.33
CA GLY A 85 7.86 6.89 17.41
C GLY A 85 8.06 5.71 16.46
N ALA A 86 7.40 5.70 15.30
CA ALA A 86 7.53 4.62 14.32
C ALA A 86 8.90 4.59 13.59
N GLY A 87 9.71 5.66 13.69
CA GLY A 87 11.03 5.73 13.06
C GLY A 87 10.98 5.46 11.55
N ASP A 88 11.87 4.58 11.07
CA ASP A 88 11.97 4.15 9.67
C ASP A 88 10.64 3.65 9.09
N LEU A 89 9.76 3.04 9.89
CA LEU A 89 8.46 2.56 9.43
C LEU A 89 7.56 3.72 8.97
N ALA A 90 7.69 4.92 9.54
CA ALA A 90 6.95 6.08 9.07
C ALA A 90 7.39 6.50 7.67
N ASP A 91 8.69 6.43 7.38
CA ASP A 91 9.23 6.77 6.06
C ASP A 91 8.88 5.69 5.03
N ASP A 92 8.89 4.41 5.41
CA ASP A 92 8.41 3.32 4.55
C ASP A 92 6.92 3.50 4.19
N ILE A 93 6.08 3.89 5.17
CA ILE A 93 4.65 4.18 4.94
C ILE A 93 4.45 5.46 4.11
N GLU A 94 5.35 6.44 4.20
CA GLU A 94 5.34 7.60 3.31
C GLU A 94 5.49 7.17 1.85
N GLU A 95 6.38 6.21 1.56
CA GLU A 95 6.52 5.66 0.20
C GLU A 95 5.24 4.94 -0.28
N VAL A 96 4.55 4.23 0.61
CA VAL A 96 3.25 3.62 0.31
C VAL A 96 2.21 4.69 -0.06
N PHE A 97 2.15 5.80 0.67
CA PHE A 97 1.22 6.89 0.37
C PHE A 97 1.57 7.62 -0.94
N VAL A 98 2.86 7.80 -1.22
CA VAL A 98 3.30 8.35 -2.52
C VAL A 98 2.87 7.44 -3.66
N LEU A 99 3.02 6.11 -3.52
CA LEU A 99 2.58 5.17 -4.53
C LEU A 99 1.05 5.18 -4.72
N ARG A 100 0.29 5.31 -3.62
CA ARG A 100 -1.16 5.50 -3.69
C ARG A 100 -1.54 6.76 -4.46
N ASP A 101 -0.82 7.86 -4.26
CA ASP A 101 -1.06 9.11 -4.99
C ASP A 101 -0.71 8.98 -6.48
N VAL A 102 0.40 8.28 -6.80
CA VAL A 102 0.76 7.93 -8.19
C VAL A 102 -0.37 7.20 -8.90
N ILE A 103 -0.99 6.23 -8.23
CA ILE A 103 -2.12 5.44 -8.76
C ILE A 103 -3.38 6.31 -8.85
N ALA A 104 -3.77 6.94 -7.75
CA ALA A 104 -5.05 7.65 -7.62
C ALA A 104 -5.13 8.89 -8.51
N HIS A 105 -4.01 9.58 -8.71
CA HIS A 105 -3.92 10.75 -9.59
C HIS A 105 -3.40 10.39 -10.98
N ASN A 106 -3.17 9.09 -11.26
CA ASN A 106 -2.65 8.59 -12.51
C ASN A 106 -1.44 9.40 -13.01
N HIS A 107 -0.35 9.45 -12.23
CA HIS A 107 0.84 10.22 -12.61
C HIS A 107 1.33 9.78 -13.98
N ILE A 108 1.09 10.61 -15.00
CA ILE A 108 1.34 10.24 -16.39
C ILE A 108 2.84 10.32 -16.68
N TRP A 109 3.35 9.26 -17.28
CA TRP A 109 4.70 9.18 -17.82
C TRP A 109 4.64 9.12 -19.35
N THR A 110 5.53 9.84 -20.00
CA THR A 110 5.82 9.68 -21.43
C THR A 110 7.07 8.81 -21.57
N ALA A 111 7.06 7.90 -22.52
CA ALA A 111 8.14 6.96 -22.74
C ALA A 111 8.45 6.79 -24.22
N ALA A 112 9.74 6.79 -24.57
CA ALA A 112 10.19 6.34 -25.88
C ALA A 112 10.51 4.85 -25.79
N ILE A 113 9.83 4.04 -26.58
CA ILE A 113 10.01 2.58 -26.63
C ILE A 113 10.70 2.17 -27.92
N ARG A 114 11.50 1.11 -27.85
CA ARG A 114 11.94 0.34 -29.01
C ARG A 114 11.26 -1.03 -28.97
N TRP A 115 10.81 -1.49 -30.12
CA TRP A 115 10.30 -2.84 -30.31
C TRP A 115 11.33 -3.63 -31.11
N ASP A 116 11.71 -4.79 -30.59
CA ASP A 116 12.51 -5.76 -31.30
C ASP A 116 11.82 -7.13 -31.26
N ASP A 117 11.73 -7.80 -32.40
CA ASP A 117 11.00 -9.08 -32.50
C ASP A 117 11.65 -10.21 -31.68
N SER A 118 12.94 -10.08 -31.38
CA SER A 118 13.68 -11.09 -30.60
C SER A 118 13.69 -10.83 -29.08
N SER A 119 13.65 -9.56 -28.66
CA SER A 119 13.78 -9.15 -27.26
C SER A 119 12.56 -8.42 -26.67
N GLY A 120 11.53 -8.15 -27.48
CA GLY A 120 10.28 -7.52 -27.07
C GLY A 120 10.38 -5.99 -26.93
N MET A 121 9.55 -5.42 -26.05
CA MET A 121 9.59 -3.99 -25.75
C MET A 121 10.70 -3.65 -24.76
N ALA A 122 11.57 -2.73 -25.18
CA ALA A 122 12.54 -2.08 -24.32
C ALA A 122 12.33 -0.57 -24.30
N LEU A 123 12.74 0.05 -23.21
CA LEU A 123 12.58 1.46 -22.93
C LEU A 123 13.86 2.22 -23.27
N ASN A 124 13.76 3.23 -24.13
CA ASN A 124 14.87 4.13 -24.42
C ASN A 124 14.93 5.28 -23.40
N SER A 125 13.77 5.85 -23.08
CA SER A 125 13.63 6.90 -22.07
C SER A 125 12.23 6.89 -21.48
N ALA A 126 12.10 7.38 -20.25
CA ALA A 126 10.82 7.69 -19.64
C ALA A 126 10.95 8.98 -18.81
N GLU A 127 9.98 9.85 -18.97
CA GLU A 127 9.88 11.12 -18.25
C GLU A 127 8.48 11.26 -17.66
N LYS A 128 8.40 11.59 -16.38
CA LYS A 128 7.14 11.96 -15.75
C LYS A 128 6.76 13.36 -16.25
N LEU A 129 5.52 13.53 -16.70
CA LEU A 129 5.05 14.85 -17.10
C LEU A 129 5.14 15.83 -15.92
N SER A 130 5.66 17.03 -16.17
CA SER A 130 5.96 18.03 -15.12
C SER A 130 4.76 18.48 -14.30
N ALA A 131 3.55 18.35 -14.85
CA ALA A 131 2.29 18.63 -14.15
C ALA A 131 1.95 17.61 -13.03
N TYR A 132 2.65 16.48 -12.97
CA TYR A 132 2.42 15.43 -11.98
C TYR A 132 3.58 15.36 -10.98
N GLY A 133 3.27 15.03 -9.72
CA GLY A 133 4.24 14.88 -8.63
C GLY A 133 4.57 16.19 -7.91
N ASP A 134 4.37 16.18 -6.61
CA ASP A 134 4.68 17.27 -5.67
C ASP A 134 6.10 17.12 -5.07
N ASP A 135 6.48 18.03 -4.19
CA ASP A 135 7.77 17.96 -3.47
C ASP A 135 7.95 16.66 -2.69
N LYS A 136 6.84 16.12 -2.17
CA LYS A 136 6.79 14.82 -1.48
C LYS A 136 7.16 13.69 -2.45
N PHE A 137 6.56 13.65 -3.64
CA PHE A 137 6.93 12.68 -4.67
C PHE A 137 8.43 12.78 -5.02
N ASN A 138 8.93 13.98 -5.29
CA ASN A 138 10.33 14.16 -5.70
C ASN A 138 11.32 13.73 -4.59
N ARG A 139 10.96 13.95 -3.32
CA ARG A 139 11.74 13.49 -2.15
C ARG A 139 11.76 11.97 -2.00
N VAL A 140 10.68 11.28 -2.38
CA VAL A 140 10.50 9.84 -2.13
C VAL A 140 10.86 8.96 -3.34
N VAL A 141 10.60 9.42 -4.55
CA VAL A 141 10.87 8.69 -5.80
C VAL A 141 12.16 9.17 -6.45
N ASP A 142 13.05 8.22 -6.74
CA ASP A 142 14.22 8.45 -7.57
C ASP A 142 13.80 8.45 -9.04
N SER A 143 14.02 9.57 -9.74
CA SER A 143 13.65 9.73 -11.14
C SER A 143 14.48 8.87 -12.09
N GLY A 144 15.71 8.49 -11.72
CA GLY A 144 16.58 7.64 -12.54
C GLY A 144 16.10 6.19 -12.55
N THR A 145 15.77 5.65 -11.38
CA THR A 145 15.25 4.29 -11.24
C THR A 145 13.74 4.20 -11.45
N ARG A 146 13.02 5.33 -11.29
CA ARG A 146 11.55 5.43 -11.29
C ARG A 146 10.92 4.59 -10.20
N ALA A 147 11.66 4.37 -9.12
CA ALA A 147 11.24 3.62 -7.96
C ALA A 147 11.36 4.48 -6.71
N THR A 148 10.63 4.11 -5.67
CA THR A 148 10.81 4.74 -4.36
C THR A 148 12.20 4.40 -3.79
N ARG A 149 12.77 5.30 -3.00
CA ARG A 149 14.20 5.21 -2.62
C ARG A 149 14.48 4.11 -1.60
N ARG A 150 13.55 3.84 -0.68
CA ARG A 150 13.76 2.89 0.43
C ARG A 150 13.22 1.50 0.13
N LEU A 151 11.97 1.43 -0.32
CA LEU A 151 11.27 0.18 -0.57
C LEU A 151 11.41 -0.31 -2.03
N HIS A 152 12.00 0.51 -2.90
CA HIS A 152 12.19 0.22 -4.33
C HIS A 152 10.88 -0.16 -5.04
N LEU A 153 9.79 0.54 -4.71
CA LEU A 153 8.48 0.32 -5.33
C LEU A 153 8.44 1.04 -6.69
N ASP A 154 8.08 0.33 -7.76
CA ASP A 154 7.88 0.93 -9.09
C ASP A 154 6.84 2.07 -9.02
N ALA A 155 7.29 3.31 -9.30
CA ALA A 155 6.44 4.51 -9.35
C ALA A 155 5.94 4.82 -10.77
N PHE A 156 6.27 3.97 -11.76
CA PHE A 156 5.69 4.00 -13.09
C PHE A 156 4.39 3.16 -13.07
N PRO A 157 3.19 3.77 -13.19
CA PRO A 157 1.91 3.09 -12.94
C PRO A 157 1.73 1.75 -13.66
N THR A 158 2.13 1.66 -14.93
CA THR A 158 1.97 0.44 -15.76
C THR A 158 2.90 -0.70 -15.37
N ARG A 159 3.97 -0.43 -14.61
CA ARG A 159 4.96 -1.43 -14.15
C ARG A 159 4.67 -1.98 -12.75
N ILE A 160 3.68 -1.42 -12.05
CA ILE A 160 3.28 -1.92 -10.73
C ILE A 160 2.81 -3.37 -10.88
N HIS A 161 3.35 -4.25 -10.05
CA HIS A 161 3.22 -5.70 -10.20
C HIS A 161 3.16 -6.40 -8.83
N ARG A 162 3.16 -7.73 -8.84
CA ARG A 162 2.97 -8.55 -7.63
C ARG A 162 3.94 -8.24 -6.49
N ALA A 163 5.24 -8.13 -6.78
CA ALA A 163 6.23 -7.91 -5.74
C ALA A 163 6.02 -6.54 -5.06
N THR A 164 5.65 -5.50 -5.84
CA THR A 164 5.26 -4.19 -5.30
C THR A 164 4.08 -4.32 -4.32
N ALA A 165 3.01 -5.00 -4.74
CA ALA A 165 1.83 -5.21 -3.90
C ALA A 165 2.16 -6.00 -2.62
N ARG A 166 2.99 -7.04 -2.73
CA ARG A 166 3.44 -7.84 -1.59
C ARG A 166 4.21 -6.99 -0.57
N THR A 167 5.15 -6.17 -1.02
CA THR A 167 5.93 -5.27 -0.15
C THR A 167 5.01 -4.28 0.56
N VAL A 168 4.09 -3.64 -0.16
CA VAL A 168 3.12 -2.70 0.42
C VAL A 168 2.22 -3.38 1.46
N LEU A 169 1.73 -4.58 1.17
CA LEU A 169 0.89 -5.33 2.09
C LEU A 169 1.62 -5.71 3.38
N LYS A 170 2.89 -6.16 3.27
CA LYS A 170 3.74 -6.44 4.43
C LYS A 170 3.96 -5.19 5.29
N LYS A 171 4.29 -4.05 4.67
CA LYS A 171 4.47 -2.77 5.39
C LYS A 171 3.19 -2.25 6.03
N THR A 172 2.05 -2.49 5.39
CA THR A 172 0.73 -2.20 5.97
C THR A 172 0.50 -3.00 7.25
N VAL A 173 0.73 -4.31 7.23
CA VAL A 173 0.60 -5.15 8.44
C VAL A 173 1.63 -4.77 9.51
N GLU A 174 2.85 -4.42 9.12
CA GLU A 174 3.87 -3.92 10.05
C GLU A 174 3.40 -2.65 10.78
N ALA A 175 2.81 -1.68 10.06
CA ALA A 175 2.23 -0.47 10.64
C ALA A 175 1.07 -0.76 11.59
N LEU A 176 0.16 -1.67 11.23
CA LEU A 176 -0.93 -2.06 12.12
C LEU A 176 -0.42 -2.74 13.40
N LYS A 177 0.57 -3.64 13.28
CA LYS A 177 1.23 -4.30 14.42
C LYS A 177 1.93 -3.27 15.31
N PHE A 178 2.57 -2.27 14.73
CA PHE A 178 3.13 -1.15 15.47
C PHE A 178 2.04 -0.41 16.27
N LEU A 179 0.94 -0.02 15.63
CA LEU A 179 -0.15 0.69 16.32
C LEU A 179 -0.74 -0.11 17.48
N GLU A 180 -0.95 -1.41 17.31
CA GLU A 180 -1.42 -2.28 18.39
C GLU A 180 -0.43 -2.34 19.57
N ARG A 181 0.88 -2.40 19.30
CA ARG A 181 1.92 -2.42 20.34
C ARG A 181 1.93 -1.12 21.15
N VAL A 182 1.68 0.02 20.49
CA VAL A 182 1.60 1.32 21.17
C VAL A 182 0.36 1.38 22.06
N ASP A 183 -0.80 1.03 21.51
CA ASP A 183 -2.04 0.93 22.28
C ASP A 183 -3.03 0.00 21.55
N ARG A 184 -3.41 -1.10 22.20
CA ARG A 184 -4.41 -2.06 21.68
C ARG A 184 -5.77 -1.42 21.40
N ARG A 185 -6.05 -0.29 22.04
CA ARG A 185 -7.24 0.48 21.73
C ARG A 185 -7.15 1.05 20.34
N TYR A 186 -6.00 1.37 19.74
CA TYR A 186 -5.90 1.94 18.38
C TYR A 186 -6.29 0.92 17.32
N VAL A 187 -5.70 -0.26 17.40
CA VAL A 187 -5.99 -1.40 16.52
C VAL A 187 -5.89 -2.63 17.40
N TYR A 188 -6.84 -3.55 17.25
CA TYR A 188 -6.88 -4.76 18.05
C TYR A 188 -6.67 -5.99 17.17
N LEU A 189 -5.43 -6.21 16.68
CA LEU A 189 -5.10 -7.34 15.79
C LEU A 189 -4.98 -8.67 16.54
N SER A 190 -4.77 -8.63 17.85
CA SER A 190 -4.71 -9.81 18.72
C SER A 190 -6.05 -10.51 18.88
N GLN A 191 -7.17 -9.86 18.55
CA GLN A 191 -8.34 -10.60 18.07
C GLN A 191 -8.11 -10.95 16.61
N PRO A 192 -8.13 -12.24 16.23
CA PRO A 192 -7.83 -12.63 14.87
C PRO A 192 -8.91 -12.08 13.94
N TRP A 193 -8.58 -10.99 13.25
CA TRP A 193 -9.28 -10.59 12.05
C TRP A 193 -9.04 -11.69 11.03
N HIS A 194 -10.03 -12.56 10.92
CA HIS A 194 -9.98 -13.67 9.99
C HIS A 194 -10.48 -13.21 8.64
N VAL A 195 -9.83 -13.72 7.61
CA VAL A 195 -10.36 -13.77 6.26
C VAL A 195 -10.77 -15.20 5.96
N THR A 196 -11.75 -15.33 5.08
CA THR A 196 -12.30 -16.60 4.63
C THR A 196 -11.52 -17.05 3.40
N ARG A 197 -10.92 -18.24 3.47
CA ARG A 197 -10.29 -18.94 2.33
C ARG A 197 -11.05 -20.23 2.10
N GLY A 198 -11.95 -20.24 1.11
CA GLY A 198 -12.91 -21.34 0.94
C GLY A 198 -13.78 -21.52 2.19
N ASN A 199 -13.69 -22.67 2.85
CA ASN A 199 -14.42 -22.97 4.09
C ASN A 199 -13.59 -22.78 5.37
N THR A 200 -12.41 -22.17 5.27
CA THR A 200 -11.48 -22.01 6.40
C THR A 200 -11.31 -20.54 6.78
N LEU A 201 -11.20 -20.29 8.09
CA LEU A 201 -10.85 -18.98 8.62
C LEU A 201 -9.34 -18.90 8.83
N VAL A 202 -8.71 -17.88 8.23
CA VAL A 202 -7.27 -17.67 8.30
C VAL A 202 -7.01 -16.31 8.95
N PRO A 203 -6.19 -16.21 10.01
CA PRO A 203 -5.82 -14.91 10.56
C PRO A 203 -5.06 -14.09 9.52
N PHE A 204 -5.62 -12.94 9.12
CA PHE A 204 -5.12 -12.15 7.99
C PHE A 204 -3.62 -11.83 8.10
N TYR A 205 -3.17 -11.38 9.27
CA TYR A 205 -1.77 -11.03 9.49
C TYR A 205 -0.83 -12.24 9.44
N LYS A 206 -1.28 -13.44 9.87
CA LYS A 206 -0.47 -14.66 9.75
C LYS A 206 -0.34 -15.09 8.30
N TRP A 207 -1.39 -14.88 7.50
CA TRP A 207 -1.32 -15.09 6.07
C TRP A 207 -0.32 -14.12 5.43
N VAL A 208 -0.37 -12.82 5.74
CA VAL A 208 0.60 -11.83 5.23
C VAL A 208 2.04 -12.16 5.65
N ASP A 209 2.25 -12.62 6.88
CA ASP A 209 3.58 -13.04 7.37
C ASP A 209 4.15 -14.24 6.59
N GLY A 210 3.28 -15.05 5.95
CA GLY A 210 3.66 -16.20 5.13
C GLY A 210 3.86 -15.91 3.64
N LEU A 211 3.61 -14.67 3.18
CA LEU A 211 3.81 -14.25 1.79
C LEU A 211 5.28 -14.08 1.41
#